data_AF-A0A0M2K355-F1
#
_entry.id   AF-A0A0M2K355-F1
#
_cell.length_a   1.000
_cell.length_b   1.000
_cell.length_c   1.000
_cell.angle_alpha   90.00
_cell.angle_beta   90.00
_cell.angle_gamma   90.00
#
_symmetry.space_group_name_H-M   'P 1'
#
loop_
_entity.id
_entity.type
_entity.pdbx_description
1 polymer ?
#
loop_
_entity_poly.entity_id
_entity_poly.type
_entity_poly.pdbx_seq_one_letter_code
_entity_poly.pdbx_strand_id
1 'polypeptide(L)'
;MAGDSDITVDLEGESLDPRAVADAITQVENLVQSLSPGSSARLVLTDLRGGSAHISMSVTGVSVDTVHDGIEALRAASVLPQGWRRESLQAVANLGDVIGMRGVDSISLKLGQAVSAIDRVIQENAQSALEPSARSLGSVRGMLYRYTNDVSRNRRSAGLRNAHSGDTLDLRFSADIAPLIREHLETEVEVWGEIERDATGRIVHLSVEGIEAVPLSDPQARDGRGLLGSDWTGGVDPVEWVRSQRG
;
A
#
# COMPACT_ATOMS: atom_id res chain seq x y z
N MET A 1 -33.74 13.63 -0.69
CA MET A 1 -33.04 14.19 -1.87
C MET A 1 -31.57 14.00 -1.61
N ALA A 2 -30.85 13.33 -2.50
CA ALA A 2 -29.40 13.21 -2.38
C ALA A 2 -28.76 14.60 -2.58
N GLY A 3 -27.93 15.05 -1.65
CA GLY A 3 -27.10 16.25 -1.81
C GLY A 3 -25.88 15.98 -2.70
N ASP A 4 -25.19 17.02 -3.13
CA ASP A 4 -23.98 16.93 -3.97
C ASP A 4 -22.82 16.13 -3.33
N SER A 5 -22.95 15.77 -2.05
CA SER A 5 -21.94 15.02 -1.28
C SER A 5 -22.41 13.62 -0.88
N ASP A 6 -23.50 13.13 -1.48
CA ASP A 6 -24.07 11.84 -1.14
C ASP A 6 -23.60 10.74 -2.11
N ILE A 7 -23.27 9.59 -1.52
CA ILE A 7 -23.03 8.33 -2.22
C ILE A 7 -24.15 7.38 -1.84
N THR A 8 -24.85 6.87 -2.84
CA THR A 8 -25.86 5.83 -2.66
C THR A 8 -25.36 4.54 -3.29
N VAL A 9 -25.50 3.43 -2.57
CA VAL A 9 -25.21 2.08 -3.04
C VAL A 9 -26.53 1.36 -3.20
N ASP A 10 -26.77 0.87 -4.41
CA ASP A 10 -27.94 0.10 -4.77
C ASP A 10 -27.50 -1.34 -5.04
N LEU A 11 -27.97 -2.28 -4.21
CA LEU A 11 -27.88 -3.70 -4.50
C LEU A 11 -29.26 -4.20 -4.93
N GLU A 12 -29.33 -4.73 -6.14
CA GLU A 12 -30.54 -5.36 -6.66
C GLU A 12 -30.42 -6.88 -6.60
N GLY A 13 -31.54 -7.55 -6.37
CA GLY A 13 -31.67 -9.00 -6.40
C GLY A 13 -32.73 -9.51 -5.42
N GLU A 14 -32.88 -10.84 -5.35
CA GLU A 14 -33.88 -11.50 -4.50
C GLU A 14 -33.23 -12.20 -3.31
N SER A 15 -33.81 -12.03 -2.11
CA SER A 15 -33.33 -12.69 -0.88
C SER A 15 -31.85 -12.42 -0.56
N LEU A 16 -31.43 -11.16 -0.72
CA LEU A 16 -30.07 -10.66 -0.47
C LEU A 16 -29.48 -11.22 0.83
N ASP A 17 -28.27 -11.77 0.74
CA ASP A 17 -27.47 -12.12 1.93
C ASP A 17 -27.19 -10.84 2.74
N PRO A 18 -27.54 -10.76 4.04
CA PRO A 18 -27.20 -9.62 4.88
C PRO A 18 -25.70 -9.30 4.91
N ARG A 19 -24.85 -10.31 4.68
CA ARG A 19 -23.40 -10.11 4.55
C ARG A 19 -23.03 -9.30 3.31
N ALA A 20 -23.74 -9.48 2.20
CA ALA A 20 -23.48 -8.70 0.98
C ALA A 20 -23.71 -7.20 1.20
N VAL A 21 -24.78 -6.86 1.93
CA VAL A 21 -25.08 -5.48 2.31
C VAL A 21 -23.97 -4.90 3.20
N ALA A 22 -23.53 -5.65 4.20
CA ALA A 22 -22.45 -5.22 5.10
C ALA A 22 -21.11 -5.06 4.37
N ASP A 23 -20.77 -6.01 3.49
CA ASP A 23 -19.54 -5.98 2.72
C ASP A 23 -19.54 -4.81 1.74
N ALA A 24 -20.66 -4.52 1.06
CA ALA A 24 -20.79 -3.36 0.18
C ALA A 24 -20.57 -2.03 0.91
N ILE A 25 -21.19 -1.85 2.09
CA ILE A 25 -20.97 -0.66 2.94
C ILE A 25 -19.49 -0.54 3.31
N THR A 26 -18.89 -1.66 3.74
CA THR A 26 -17.48 -1.70 4.16
C THR A 26 -16.54 -1.32 3.02
N GLN A 27 -16.78 -1.82 1.80
CA GLN A 27 -15.94 -1.48 0.66
C GLN A 27 -16.09 -0.02 0.24
N VAL A 28 -17.29 0.56 0.32
CA VAL A 28 -17.48 1.98 0.01
C VAL A 28 -16.83 2.87 1.07
N GLU A 29 -16.90 2.49 2.33
CA GLU A 29 -16.16 3.16 3.40
C GLU A 29 -14.65 3.11 3.15
N ASN A 30 -14.10 1.92 2.84
CA ASN A 30 -12.68 1.76 2.53
C ASN A 30 -12.25 2.61 1.33
N LEU A 31 -13.07 2.67 0.28
CA LEU A 31 -12.83 3.52 -0.88
C LEU A 31 -12.73 4.99 -0.46
N VAL A 32 -13.74 5.51 0.25
CA VAL A 32 -13.75 6.92 0.68
C VAL A 32 -12.59 7.24 1.62
N GLN A 33 -12.30 6.40 2.60
CA GLN A 33 -11.17 6.61 3.52
C GLN A 33 -9.82 6.61 2.79
N SER A 34 -9.66 5.76 1.77
CA SER A 34 -8.42 5.69 0.99
C SER A 34 -8.14 6.95 0.16
N LEU A 35 -9.19 7.68 -0.22
CA LEU A 35 -9.10 8.89 -1.05
C LEU A 35 -8.76 10.15 -0.27
N SER A 36 -8.99 10.19 1.05
CA SER A 36 -8.62 11.34 1.88
C SER A 36 -7.74 10.99 3.09
N PRO A 37 -6.51 10.52 2.81
CA PRO A 37 -5.52 10.10 3.79
C PRO A 37 -5.10 11.27 4.68
N GLY A 38 -5.28 11.13 6.00
CA GLY A 38 -4.97 12.17 6.98
C GLY A 38 -6.09 13.16 7.26
N SER A 39 -7.23 13.04 6.56
CA SER A 39 -8.48 13.70 6.95
C SER A 39 -9.41 12.72 7.64
N SER A 40 -10.31 13.21 8.49
CA SER A 40 -11.40 12.40 9.04
C SER A 40 -12.56 12.32 8.03
N ALA A 41 -12.31 11.72 6.87
CA ALA A 41 -13.41 11.40 5.96
C ALA A 41 -14.41 10.53 6.73
N ARG A 42 -15.64 11.02 6.88
CA ARG A 42 -16.67 10.34 7.67
C ARG A 42 -17.81 10.00 6.73
N LEU A 43 -18.14 8.70 6.71
CA LEU A 43 -19.37 8.19 6.15
C LEU A 43 -20.44 8.16 7.23
N VAL A 44 -21.65 8.62 6.91
CA VAL A 44 -22.82 8.44 7.77
C VAL A 44 -23.92 7.80 6.96
N LEU A 45 -24.43 6.65 7.42
CA LEU A 45 -25.60 6.01 6.84
C LEU A 45 -26.84 6.89 7.09
N THR A 46 -27.50 7.34 6.02
CA THR A 46 -28.65 8.26 6.09
C THR A 46 -29.98 7.60 5.74
N ASP A 47 -29.98 6.55 4.91
CA ASP A 47 -31.17 5.76 4.58
C ASP A 47 -30.78 4.30 4.32
N LEU A 48 -31.65 3.37 4.74
CA LEU A 48 -31.53 1.93 4.48
C LEU A 48 -32.94 1.36 4.26
N ARG A 49 -33.19 0.82 3.06
CA ARG A 49 -34.48 0.18 2.72
C ARG A 49 -34.31 -1.31 2.51
N GLY A 50 -35.30 -2.10 2.94
CA GLY A 50 -35.37 -3.55 2.75
C GLY A 50 -36.32 -3.95 1.63
N GLY A 51 -35.98 -5.00 0.88
CA GLY A 51 -36.70 -5.46 -0.33
C GLY A 51 -35.76 -5.47 -1.54
N SER A 52 -35.10 -4.34 -1.77
CA SER A 52 -33.82 -4.16 -2.46
C SER A 52 -32.95 -3.32 -1.51
N ALA A 53 -31.65 -3.60 -1.39
CA ALA A 53 -30.83 -2.86 -0.45
C ALA A 53 -30.42 -1.53 -1.07
N HIS A 54 -31.18 -0.49 -0.76
CA HIS A 54 -30.88 0.90 -1.08
C HIS A 54 -30.23 1.55 0.13
N ILE A 55 -28.96 1.94 -0.01
CA ILE A 55 -28.12 2.42 1.08
C ILE A 55 -27.64 3.81 0.71
N SER A 56 -28.12 4.85 1.40
CA SER A 56 -27.63 6.22 1.17
C SER A 56 -26.65 6.62 2.27
N MET A 57 -25.55 7.25 1.88
CA MET A 57 -24.48 7.66 2.78
C MET A 57 -24.03 9.07 2.42
N SER A 58 -23.88 9.92 3.44
CA SER A 58 -23.27 11.24 3.23
C SER A 58 -21.76 11.16 3.46
N VAL A 59 -21.00 11.78 2.56
CA VAL A 59 -19.55 11.82 2.60
C VAL A 59 -19.08 13.24 2.89
N THR A 60 -18.09 13.34 3.77
CA THR A 60 -17.38 14.60 4.03
C THR A 60 -15.90 14.40 3.79
N GLY A 61 -15.23 15.41 3.23
CA GLY A 61 -13.78 15.39 3.03
C GLY A 61 -13.28 14.66 1.78
N VAL A 62 -14.17 14.06 0.97
CA VAL A 62 -13.86 13.50 -0.36
C VAL A 62 -14.80 14.13 -1.38
N SER A 63 -14.29 14.47 -2.57
CA SER A 63 -15.13 14.90 -3.69
C SER A 63 -15.79 13.69 -4.33
N VAL A 64 -17.12 13.73 -4.48
CA VAL A 64 -17.90 12.71 -5.20
C VAL A 64 -17.44 12.60 -6.66
N ASP A 65 -17.00 13.70 -7.27
CA ASP A 65 -16.44 13.72 -8.63
C ASP A 65 -15.16 12.88 -8.72
N THR A 66 -14.30 12.90 -7.70
CA THR A 66 -13.08 12.07 -7.67
C THR A 66 -13.39 10.58 -7.64
N VAL A 67 -14.50 10.19 -7.01
CA VAL A 67 -14.97 8.79 -7.01
C VAL A 67 -15.53 8.46 -8.40
N HIS A 68 -16.38 9.33 -8.96
CA HIS A 68 -16.99 9.12 -10.26
C HIS A 68 -15.96 9.02 -11.39
N ASP A 69 -15.06 10.00 -11.49
CA ASP A 69 -14.00 10.04 -12.50
C ASP A 69 -13.09 8.81 -12.40
N GLY A 70 -12.85 8.32 -11.19
CA GLY A 70 -12.04 7.12 -10.98
C GLY A 70 -12.73 5.84 -11.44
N ILE A 71 -14.03 5.71 -11.22
CA ILE A 71 -14.82 4.58 -11.73
C ILE A 71 -14.89 4.62 -13.25
N GLU A 72 -15.08 5.80 -13.86
CA GLU A 72 -15.10 5.93 -15.33
C GLU A 72 -13.72 5.67 -15.96
N ALA A 73 -12.63 6.06 -15.29
CA ALA A 73 -11.28 5.69 -15.71
C ALA A 73 -11.07 4.16 -15.70
N LEU A 74 -11.54 3.48 -14.65
CA LEU A 74 -11.50 2.01 -14.56
C LEU A 74 -12.42 1.33 -15.55
N ARG A 75 -13.54 1.96 -15.93
CA ARG A 75 -14.41 1.45 -17.00
C ARG A 75 -13.68 1.47 -18.35
N ALA A 76 -12.87 2.49 -18.60
CA ALA A 76 -12.14 2.65 -19.84
C ALA A 76 -10.88 1.77 -19.94
N ALA A 77 -10.14 1.60 -18.85
CA ALA A 77 -8.87 0.86 -18.87
C ALA A 77 -8.43 0.36 -17.48
N SER A 78 -7.53 -0.61 -17.49
CA SER A 78 -6.79 -1.02 -16.29
C SER A 78 -5.70 -0.01 -15.94
N VAL A 79 -6.08 1.01 -15.15
CA VAL A 79 -5.21 2.10 -14.72
C VAL A 79 -5.43 2.40 -13.24
N LEU A 80 -4.44 3.02 -12.57
CA LEU A 80 -4.68 3.68 -11.30
C LEU A 80 -5.23 5.08 -11.55
N PRO A 81 -6.49 5.39 -11.17
CA PRO A 81 -7.03 6.72 -11.39
C PRO A 81 -6.29 7.81 -10.60
N GLN A 82 -6.37 9.04 -11.07
CA GLN A 82 -5.71 10.16 -10.42
C GLN A 82 -6.26 10.37 -8.99
N GLY A 83 -5.36 10.51 -8.02
CA GLY A 83 -5.72 10.69 -6.61
C GLY A 83 -6.10 9.39 -5.89
N TRP A 84 -6.31 8.30 -6.62
CA TRP A 84 -6.57 6.99 -6.04
C TRP A 84 -5.28 6.34 -5.56
N ARG A 85 -5.44 5.37 -4.67
CA ARG A 85 -4.37 4.52 -4.15
C ARG A 85 -4.68 3.06 -4.39
N ARG A 86 -3.71 2.20 -4.09
CA ARG A 86 -3.88 0.75 -4.18
C ARG A 86 -5.07 0.28 -3.34
N GLU A 87 -5.27 0.87 -2.17
CA GLU A 87 -6.39 0.57 -1.28
C GLU A 87 -7.74 0.93 -1.93
N SER A 88 -7.80 2.02 -2.70
CA SER A 88 -8.98 2.42 -3.47
C SER A 88 -9.34 1.38 -4.54
N LEU A 89 -8.33 0.92 -5.29
CA LEU A 89 -8.50 -0.14 -6.30
C LEU A 89 -8.96 -1.45 -5.65
N GLN A 90 -8.37 -1.82 -4.51
CA GLN A 90 -8.76 -3.02 -3.78
C GLN A 90 -10.21 -2.94 -3.30
N ALA A 91 -10.64 -1.79 -2.80
CA ALA A 91 -12.02 -1.57 -2.38
C ALA A 91 -13.00 -1.75 -3.54
N VAL A 92 -12.69 -1.22 -4.73
CA VAL A 92 -13.52 -1.41 -5.93
C VAL A 92 -13.54 -2.86 -6.41
N ALA A 93 -12.38 -3.53 -6.45
CA ALA A 93 -12.30 -4.94 -6.82
C ALA A 93 -13.14 -5.82 -5.87
N ASN A 94 -13.03 -5.58 -4.56
CA ASN A 94 -13.81 -6.28 -3.53
C ASN A 94 -15.30 -5.95 -3.62
N LEU A 95 -15.66 -4.71 -4.01
CA LEU A 95 -17.06 -4.34 -4.22
C LEU A 95 -17.65 -5.14 -5.38
N GLY A 96 -16.89 -5.40 -6.44
CA GLY A 96 -17.28 -6.31 -7.52
C GLY A 96 -17.48 -7.75 -7.06
N ASP A 97 -16.69 -8.24 -6.09
CA ASP A 97 -16.85 -9.59 -5.53
C ASP A 97 -18.19 -9.79 -4.82
N VAL A 98 -18.81 -8.71 -4.32
CA VAL A 98 -20.14 -8.75 -3.68
C VAL A 98 -21.23 -9.23 -4.66
N ILE A 99 -21.06 -9.01 -5.97
CA ILE A 99 -21.97 -9.52 -7.01
C ILE A 99 -22.00 -11.06 -7.01
N GLY A 100 -20.91 -11.71 -6.61
CA GLY A 100 -20.85 -13.17 -6.48
C GLY A 100 -21.57 -13.72 -5.26
N MET A 101 -22.10 -12.86 -4.37
CA MET A 101 -22.78 -13.28 -3.15
C MET A 101 -24.24 -13.65 -3.41
N ARG A 102 -24.81 -14.47 -2.52
CA ARG A 102 -26.15 -15.02 -2.70
C ARG A 102 -27.20 -13.91 -2.74
N GLY A 103 -28.01 -13.91 -3.79
CA GLY A 103 -29.17 -13.04 -3.94
C GLY A 103 -28.83 -11.63 -4.43
N VAL A 104 -27.57 -11.37 -4.80
CA VAL A 104 -27.14 -10.11 -5.44
C VAL A 104 -27.04 -10.34 -6.94
N ASP A 105 -27.81 -9.59 -7.72
CA ASP A 105 -27.78 -9.62 -9.18
C ASP A 105 -26.95 -8.46 -9.75
N SER A 106 -26.99 -7.29 -9.10
CA SER A 106 -26.27 -6.10 -9.55
C SER A 106 -25.91 -5.18 -8.39
N ILE A 107 -24.87 -4.36 -8.61
CA ILE A 107 -24.46 -3.28 -7.71
C ILE A 107 -24.27 -2.02 -8.53
N SER A 108 -24.84 -0.91 -8.07
CA SER A 108 -24.57 0.40 -8.64
C SER A 108 -24.27 1.44 -7.56
N LEU A 109 -23.40 2.38 -7.92
CA LEU A 109 -23.09 3.55 -7.12
C LEU A 109 -23.74 4.76 -7.77
N LYS A 110 -24.60 5.43 -7.03
CA LYS A 110 -25.10 6.75 -7.39
C LYS A 110 -24.30 7.81 -6.65
N LEU A 111 -23.67 8.68 -7.43
CA LEU A 111 -22.70 9.69 -7.04
C LEU A 111 -23.26 11.04 -7.49
N GLY A 112 -23.96 11.74 -6.59
CA GLY A 112 -24.75 12.92 -6.96
C GLY A 112 -25.83 12.59 -8.01
N GLN A 113 -25.65 13.06 -9.25
CA GLN A 113 -26.54 12.76 -10.38
C GLN A 113 -26.07 11.59 -11.25
N ALA A 114 -24.81 11.17 -11.12
CA ALA A 114 -24.26 10.06 -11.90
C ALA A 114 -24.65 8.72 -11.27
N VAL A 115 -24.93 7.72 -12.11
CA VAL A 115 -25.12 6.33 -11.68
C VAL A 115 -24.12 5.49 -12.44
N SER A 116 -23.23 4.83 -11.71
CA SER A 116 -22.21 3.95 -12.27
C SER A 116 -22.47 2.53 -11.76
N ALA A 117 -22.85 1.63 -12.68
CA ALA A 117 -22.90 0.21 -12.38
C ALA A 117 -21.48 -0.31 -12.15
N ILE A 118 -21.27 -1.03 -11.06
CA ILE A 118 -20.02 -1.74 -10.80
C ILE A 118 -20.16 -3.09 -11.48
N ASP A 119 -19.65 -3.18 -12.70
CA ASP A 119 -19.73 -4.38 -13.51
C ASP A 119 -18.40 -5.16 -13.51
N ARG A 120 -18.43 -6.29 -14.19
CA ARG A 120 -17.28 -7.18 -14.33
C ARG A 120 -16.09 -6.48 -15.00
N VAL A 121 -16.31 -5.54 -15.91
CA VAL A 121 -15.23 -4.84 -16.62
C VAL A 121 -14.46 -3.94 -15.65
N ILE A 122 -15.17 -3.17 -14.81
CA ILE A 122 -14.54 -2.35 -13.77
C ILE A 122 -13.77 -3.22 -12.77
N GLN A 123 -14.37 -4.33 -12.35
CA GLN A 123 -13.73 -5.26 -11.42
C GLN A 123 -12.43 -5.85 -12.01
N GLU A 124 -12.47 -6.36 -13.24
CA GLU A 124 -11.31 -6.92 -13.93
C GLU A 124 -10.22 -5.85 -14.14
N ASN A 125 -10.59 -4.65 -14.59
CA ASN A 125 -9.64 -3.56 -14.76
C ASN A 125 -9.00 -3.12 -13.44
N ALA A 126 -9.77 -3.08 -12.35
CA ALA A 126 -9.25 -2.80 -11.01
C ALA A 126 -8.29 -3.89 -10.54
N GLN A 127 -8.62 -5.17 -10.74
CA GLN A 127 -7.76 -6.31 -10.41
C GLN A 127 -6.46 -6.30 -11.23
N SER A 128 -6.55 -6.10 -12.54
CA SER A 128 -5.37 -5.97 -13.40
C SER A 128 -4.51 -4.75 -13.03
N ALA A 129 -5.11 -3.65 -12.57
CA ALA A 129 -4.36 -2.47 -12.13
C ALA A 129 -3.63 -2.71 -10.80
N LEU A 130 -4.07 -3.71 -10.03
CA LEU A 130 -3.39 -4.17 -8.81
C LEU A 130 -2.25 -5.14 -9.11
N GLU A 131 -2.17 -5.71 -10.31
CA GLU A 131 -1.06 -6.58 -10.70
C GLU A 131 0.25 -5.79 -10.79
N PRO A 132 1.40 -6.44 -10.50
CA PRO A 132 2.68 -5.79 -10.67
C PRO A 132 2.88 -5.30 -12.11
N SER A 133 3.16 -4.01 -12.27
CA SER A 133 3.42 -3.38 -13.56
C SER A 133 4.83 -3.69 -14.08
N ALA A 134 5.77 -3.97 -13.17
CA ALA A 134 7.16 -4.24 -13.49
C ALA A 134 7.78 -5.25 -12.53
N ARG A 135 8.67 -6.08 -13.08
CA ARG A 135 9.54 -7.00 -12.34
C ARG A 135 10.99 -6.67 -12.63
N SER A 136 11.82 -6.65 -11.58
CA SER A 136 13.25 -6.34 -11.69
C SER A 136 14.02 -7.06 -10.61
N LEU A 137 15.26 -7.46 -10.88
CA LEU A 137 16.17 -7.91 -9.83
C LEU A 137 16.72 -6.71 -9.06
N GLY A 138 16.82 -6.81 -7.75
CA GLY A 138 17.43 -5.77 -6.92
C GLY A 138 17.54 -6.16 -5.45
N SER A 139 18.03 -5.22 -4.64
CA SER A 139 18.12 -5.35 -3.19
C SER A 139 17.37 -4.23 -2.46
N VAL A 140 16.90 -4.55 -1.26
CA VAL A 140 16.25 -3.60 -0.34
C VAL A 140 16.85 -3.78 1.04
N ARG A 141 17.29 -2.68 1.64
CA ARG A 141 17.75 -2.63 3.03
C ARG A 141 16.62 -2.21 3.95
N GLY A 142 16.50 -2.88 5.09
CA GLY A 142 15.48 -2.54 6.08
C GLY A 142 15.50 -3.44 7.30
N MET A 143 14.55 -3.20 8.20
CA MET A 143 14.38 -3.96 9.43
C MET A 143 13.31 -5.02 9.25
N LEU A 144 13.67 -6.30 9.47
CA LEU A 144 12.68 -7.37 9.55
C LEU A 144 11.90 -7.26 10.85
N TYR A 145 10.57 -7.23 10.78
CA TYR A 145 9.73 -7.03 11.98
C TYR A 145 8.56 -8.01 12.08
N ARG A 146 8.33 -8.84 11.05
CA ARG A 146 7.26 -9.82 11.04
C ARG A 146 7.70 -11.07 10.30
N TYR A 147 7.30 -12.23 10.82
CA TYR A 147 7.45 -13.52 10.15
C TYR A 147 6.11 -14.25 10.13
N THR A 148 5.75 -14.85 9.00
CA THR A 148 4.55 -15.65 8.83
C THR A 148 4.91 -16.93 8.10
N ASN A 149 4.54 -18.06 8.69
CA ASN A 149 4.79 -19.38 8.14
C ASN A 149 3.50 -20.20 8.21
N ASP A 150 2.61 -19.92 7.27
CA ASP A 150 1.39 -20.69 7.10
C ASP A 150 1.65 -21.85 6.14
N VAL A 151 2.12 -22.96 6.72
CA VAL A 151 2.42 -24.19 5.98
C VAL A 151 1.16 -24.76 5.32
N SER A 152 -0.01 -24.60 5.95
CA SER A 152 -1.28 -25.15 5.45
C SER A 152 -1.73 -24.51 4.14
N ARG A 153 -1.39 -23.23 3.94
CA ARG A 153 -1.67 -22.48 2.71
C ARG A 153 -0.44 -22.30 1.82
N ASN A 154 0.64 -23.03 2.13
CA ASN A 154 1.96 -22.89 1.50
C ASN A 154 2.40 -21.42 1.36
N ARG A 155 2.11 -20.60 2.37
CA ARG A 155 2.38 -19.16 2.37
C ARG A 155 3.42 -18.83 3.42
N ARG A 156 4.60 -18.47 2.94
CA ARG A 156 5.71 -17.98 3.76
C ARG A 156 5.99 -16.53 3.41
N SER A 157 5.89 -15.65 4.40
CA SER A 157 6.17 -14.23 4.20
C SER A 157 6.79 -13.57 5.41
N ALA A 158 7.41 -12.42 5.19
CA ALA A 158 7.97 -11.59 6.24
C ALA A 158 7.70 -10.11 5.94
N GLY A 159 7.58 -9.31 6.99
CA GLY A 159 7.48 -7.86 6.87
C GLY A 159 8.87 -7.24 7.01
N LEU A 160 9.25 -6.42 6.05
CA LEU A 160 10.45 -5.58 6.10
C LEU A 160 10.06 -4.11 6.07
N ARG A 161 10.59 -3.31 6.99
CA ARG A 161 10.45 -1.86 6.98
C ARG A 161 11.66 -1.27 6.27
N ASN A 162 11.44 -0.65 5.12
CA ASN A 162 12.49 -0.06 4.30
C ASN A 162 13.23 1.03 5.10
N ALA A 163 14.56 0.96 5.15
CA ALA A 163 15.39 1.88 5.93
C ALA A 163 15.37 3.32 5.38
N HIS A 164 15.16 3.50 4.07
CA HIS A 164 15.17 4.81 3.42
C HIS A 164 13.78 5.46 3.39
N SER A 165 12.76 4.73 2.95
CA SER A 165 11.41 5.29 2.80
C SER A 165 10.52 5.13 4.04
N GLY A 166 10.86 4.21 4.94
CA GLY A 166 10.00 3.82 6.07
C GLY A 166 8.79 2.96 5.67
N ASP A 167 8.60 2.70 4.38
CA ASP A 167 7.50 1.88 3.87
C ASP A 167 7.63 0.43 4.33
N THR A 168 6.49 -0.23 4.42
CA THR A 168 6.42 -1.66 4.70
C THR A 168 6.39 -2.46 3.41
N LEU A 169 7.23 -3.49 3.34
CA LEU A 169 7.35 -4.41 2.22
C LEU A 169 7.02 -5.85 2.67
N ASP A 170 6.22 -6.57 1.87
CA ASP A 170 5.97 -8.00 2.07
C ASP A 170 7.01 -8.82 1.28
N LEU A 171 7.81 -9.58 2.01
CA LEU A 171 8.79 -10.51 1.48
C LEU A 171 8.15 -11.88 1.30
N ARG A 172 8.37 -12.54 0.16
CA ARG A 172 7.95 -13.92 -0.10
C ARG A 172 9.19 -14.79 -0.25
N PHE A 173 9.22 -15.95 0.38
CA PHE A 173 10.43 -16.80 0.37
C PHE A 173 10.10 -18.29 0.38
N SER A 174 11.05 -19.08 -0.12
CA SER A 174 10.97 -20.54 -0.12
C SER A 174 11.20 -21.12 1.27
N ALA A 175 10.94 -22.43 1.42
CA ALA A 175 11.21 -23.13 2.68
C ALA A 175 12.71 -23.10 3.07
N ASP A 176 13.60 -23.05 2.08
CA ASP A 176 15.06 -23.09 2.27
C ASP A 176 15.60 -21.79 2.86
N ILE A 177 14.97 -20.66 2.55
CA ILE A 177 15.33 -19.33 3.06
C ILE A 177 14.70 -19.03 4.42
N ALA A 178 13.64 -19.75 4.80
CA ALA A 178 12.93 -19.53 6.06
C ALA A 178 13.79 -19.58 7.34
N PRO A 179 14.81 -20.45 7.47
CA PRO A 179 15.75 -20.41 8.60
C PRO A 179 16.51 -19.08 8.70
N LEU A 180 17.01 -18.57 7.58
CA LEU A 180 17.78 -17.31 7.53
C LEU A 180 16.91 -16.10 7.91
N ILE A 181 15.67 -16.05 7.41
CA ILE A 181 14.73 -14.98 7.77
C ILE A 181 14.44 -14.98 9.28
N ARG A 182 14.32 -16.16 9.90
CA ARG A 182 14.10 -16.26 11.35
C ARG A 182 15.32 -15.84 12.16
N GLU A 183 16.52 -16.18 11.70
CA GLU A 183 17.78 -15.78 12.35
C GLU A 183 17.94 -14.26 12.39
N HIS A 184 17.46 -13.57 11.36
CA HIS A 184 17.59 -12.12 11.22
C HIS A 184 16.34 -11.32 11.63
N LEU A 185 15.39 -11.94 12.32
CA LEU A 185 14.21 -11.21 12.81
C LEU A 185 14.62 -10.10 13.78
N GLU A 186 13.98 -8.93 13.68
CA GLU A 186 14.28 -7.71 14.46
C GLU A 186 15.68 -7.12 14.21
N THR A 187 16.37 -7.56 13.16
CA THR A 187 17.67 -7.00 12.74
C THR A 187 17.56 -6.21 11.44
N GLU A 188 18.54 -5.34 11.20
CA GLU A 188 18.70 -4.66 9.92
C GLU A 188 19.40 -5.58 8.92
N VAL A 189 18.78 -5.75 7.76
CA VAL A 189 19.21 -6.70 6.73
C VAL A 189 19.18 -6.06 5.36
N GLU A 190 20.00 -6.59 4.47
CA GLU A 190 19.87 -6.41 3.03
C GLU A 190 19.28 -7.69 2.44
N VAL A 191 18.16 -7.55 1.74
CA VAL A 191 17.44 -8.66 1.11
C VAL A 191 17.45 -8.43 -0.40
N TRP A 192 17.75 -9.45 -1.19
CA TRP A 192 17.76 -9.36 -2.65
C TRP A 192 16.96 -10.47 -3.33
N GLY A 193 16.55 -10.19 -4.56
CA GLY A 193 15.79 -11.10 -5.41
C GLY A 193 14.93 -10.33 -6.41
N GLU A 194 13.80 -10.92 -6.81
CA GLU A 194 12.85 -10.31 -7.73
C GLU A 194 11.92 -9.34 -7.01
N ILE A 195 12.00 -8.06 -7.40
CA ILE A 195 11.18 -6.95 -6.91
C ILE A 195 10.00 -6.75 -7.87
N GLU A 196 8.79 -6.81 -7.32
CA GLU A 196 7.55 -6.48 -8.01
C GLU A 196 7.12 -5.06 -7.64
N ARG A 197 6.85 -4.23 -8.65
CA ARG A 197 6.38 -2.85 -8.46
C ARG A 197 4.95 -2.69 -8.97
N ASP A 198 4.16 -1.88 -8.27
CA ASP A 198 2.84 -1.48 -8.77
C ASP A 198 2.94 -0.41 -9.87
N ALA A 199 1.79 0.02 -10.40
CA ALA A 199 1.71 1.06 -11.43
C ALA A 199 2.28 2.44 -10.99
N THR A 200 2.48 2.67 -9.68
CA THR A 200 3.11 3.90 -9.16
C THR A 200 4.63 3.78 -9.02
N GLY A 201 5.19 2.61 -9.35
CA GLY A 201 6.60 2.31 -9.17
C GLY A 201 6.98 1.94 -7.73
N ARG A 202 6.01 1.86 -6.80
CA ARG A 202 6.26 1.42 -5.43
C ARG A 202 6.47 -0.08 -5.38
N ILE A 203 7.38 -0.53 -4.54
CA ILE A 203 7.63 -1.96 -4.36
C ILE A 203 6.48 -2.56 -3.55
N VAL A 204 5.79 -3.55 -4.12
CA VAL A 204 4.67 -4.24 -3.45
C VAL A 204 5.07 -5.59 -2.89
N HIS A 205 5.96 -6.32 -3.57
CA HIS A 205 6.48 -7.60 -3.11
C HIS A 205 7.96 -7.75 -3.48
N LEU A 206 8.68 -8.53 -2.69
CA LEU A 206 10.02 -9.01 -3.04
C LEU A 206 10.07 -10.53 -2.83
N SER A 207 10.32 -11.27 -3.90
CA SER A 207 10.61 -12.70 -3.87
C SER A 207 12.08 -12.90 -3.50
N VAL A 208 12.32 -13.35 -2.28
CA VAL A 208 13.66 -13.40 -1.68
C VAL A 208 14.46 -14.55 -2.26
N GLU A 209 15.62 -14.22 -2.79
CA GLU A 209 16.65 -15.18 -3.20
C GLU A 209 17.79 -15.25 -2.18
N GLY A 210 18.05 -14.15 -1.46
CA GLY A 210 19.05 -14.13 -0.39
C GLY A 210 18.86 -12.96 0.56
N ILE A 211 19.52 -13.09 1.71
CA ILE A 211 19.46 -12.15 2.82
C ILE A 211 20.80 -12.16 3.56
N GLU A 212 21.24 -10.98 3.99
CA GLU A 212 22.42 -10.83 4.84
C GLU A 212 22.17 -9.75 5.90
N ALA A 213 22.72 -9.94 7.09
CA ALA A 213 22.70 -8.91 8.12
C ALA A 213 23.57 -7.74 7.69
N VAL A 214 23.05 -6.52 7.85
CA VAL A 214 23.88 -5.34 7.63
C VAL A 214 24.69 -5.08 8.90
N PRO A 215 26.03 -5.00 8.83
CA PRO A 215 26.82 -4.68 10.00
C PRO A 215 26.35 -3.36 10.58
N LEU A 216 26.02 -3.35 11.88
CA LEU A 216 25.88 -2.10 12.61
C LEU A 216 27.20 -1.35 12.45
N SER A 217 27.17 -0.23 11.73
CA SER A 217 28.34 0.63 11.66
C SER A 217 28.61 1.08 13.09
N ASP A 218 29.71 0.62 13.66
CA ASP A 218 30.18 1.06 14.96
C ASP A 218 30.25 2.61 14.91
N PRO A 219 29.59 3.34 15.81
CA PRO A 219 29.63 4.81 15.82
C PRO A 219 31.04 5.39 15.97
N GLN A 220 32.06 4.55 16.19
CA GLN A 220 33.47 4.97 16.30
C GLN A 220 34.11 5.42 14.98
N ALA A 221 33.43 5.36 13.84
CA ALA A 221 33.98 5.82 12.57
C ALA A 221 33.56 7.25 12.18
N ARG A 222 33.59 8.22 13.11
CA ARG A 222 33.69 9.66 12.79
C ARG A 222 34.39 10.45 13.91
N ASP A 223 35.71 10.43 13.90
CA ASP A 223 36.41 11.71 13.97
C ASP A 223 37.09 11.90 12.62
N GLY A 224 36.53 12.75 11.77
CA GLY A 224 37.12 13.20 10.50
C GLY A 224 38.35 14.09 10.74
N ARG A 225 39.14 13.76 11.76
CA ARG A 225 40.41 14.34 12.17
C ARG A 225 41.45 13.23 12.12
N GLY A 226 42.06 13.05 10.95
CA GLY A 226 43.34 12.37 10.92
C GLY A 226 43.48 11.30 9.86
N LEU A 227 43.74 11.72 8.62
CA LEU A 227 44.82 11.06 7.88
C LEU A 227 46.21 11.44 8.45
N LEU A 228 46.27 12.38 9.39
CA LEU A 228 47.50 12.88 10.02
C LEU A 228 47.52 12.76 11.56
N GLY A 229 46.47 12.25 12.20
CA GLY A 229 46.36 12.20 13.67
C GLY A 229 46.21 13.59 14.32
N SER A 230 45.95 13.61 15.63
CA SER A 230 45.78 14.83 16.43
C SER A 230 47.08 15.57 16.73
N ASP A 231 48.23 15.00 16.41
CA ASP A 231 49.57 15.53 16.70
C ASP A 231 50.45 15.60 15.45
N TRP A 232 49.85 15.95 14.31
CA TRP A 232 50.54 16.01 13.02
C TRP A 232 51.63 17.09 12.95
N THR A 233 51.64 18.04 13.89
CA THR A 233 52.66 19.06 14.04
C THR A 233 53.78 18.66 15.00
N GLY A 234 53.74 17.45 15.58
CA GLY A 234 54.74 16.94 16.53
C GLY A 234 54.88 17.80 17.79
N GLY A 235 53.77 18.31 18.31
CA GLY A 235 53.73 19.20 19.47
C GLY A 235 54.03 20.68 19.18
N VAL A 236 54.22 21.07 17.91
CA VAL A 236 54.44 22.48 17.53
C VAL A 236 53.09 23.19 17.34
N ASP A 237 53.00 24.43 17.81
CA ASP A 237 51.81 25.25 17.59
C ASP A 237 51.53 25.42 16.08
N PRO A 238 50.28 25.25 15.62
CA PRO A 238 49.94 25.30 14.19
C PRO A 238 50.40 26.59 13.49
N VAL A 239 50.47 27.71 14.20
CA VAL A 239 50.90 29.00 13.65
C VAL A 239 52.42 29.02 13.44
N GLU A 240 53.20 28.39 14.33
CA GLU A 240 54.65 28.25 14.16
C GLU A 240 55.00 27.30 13.01
N TRP A 241 54.24 26.22 12.84
CA TRP A 241 54.45 25.28 11.74
C TRP A 241 54.28 25.98 10.37
N VAL A 242 53.23 26.78 10.19
CA VAL A 242 52.99 27.53 8.94
C VAL A 242 54.06 28.58 8.68
N ARG A 243 54.63 29.19 9.72
CA ARG A 243 55.75 30.13 9.58
C ARG A 243 57.02 29.43 9.12
N SER A 244 57.31 28.23 9.64
CA SER A 244 58.48 27.44 9.21
C SER A 244 58.44 27.04 7.72
N GLN A 245 57.24 26.89 7.16
CA GLN A 245 57.04 26.54 5.74
C GLN A 245 57.10 27.75 4.79
N ARG A 246 57.06 28.98 5.31
CA ARG A 246 57.01 30.20 4.48
C ARG A 246 58.34 30.92 4.31
N GLY A 247 59.39 30.51 5.03
CA GLY A 247 60.73 31.12 4.96
C GLY A 247 60.81 32.45 5.69
#